data_AF-F2KM77-F1
#
_entry.id   AF-F2KM77-F1
#
_cell.length_a   1.000
_cell.length_b   1.000
_cell.length_c   1.000
_cell.angle_alpha   90.00
_cell.angle_beta   90.00
_cell.angle_gamma   90.00
#
_symmetry.space_group_name_H-M   'P 1'
#
loop_
_entity.id
_entity.type
_entity.pdbx_description
1 polymer ?
#
loop_
_entity_poly.entity_id
_entity_poly.type
_entity_poly.pdbx_seq_one_letter_code
_entity_poly.pdbx_strand_id
1 'polypeptide(L)'
;MQSQTGWQLFNIDSLIEELQGEAPDGTTLDLYVASLAFKNFDFVMRRLPFVFESVTYNPNVWQTLVQAAPLKFRIRDTLEEVLVFVQTEHCGCLRTYRFKRQRGLTADEIVANGWVTLPTTRALYDQLDTPAARSVHDAWHAWRTQTTLEPTALAEGRLQNTSVTHSLIFSGVGGCVACAAPAVASARTTLGTDAGGGVLIQLPLCAVHMESARQQPSVMRFLESLFSMSLHLPDVEHAEAIPDELIPHIHALVAEGLNGQVGKAEKRRRGWHLRIPLTGGWHWLLRLNTLMDYAYMLYQPDVSKEVYRADSAPDHPDLPFFPDHEHSRPHKKNDTTTPSFLYGNPLFDLKRLREVEQKLRNGKG
;
A
#
# COMPACT_ATOMS: atom_id res chain seq x y z
N MET A 1 19.26 -22.64 20.10
CA MET A 1 20.30 -21.59 20.06
C MET A 1 19.71 -20.32 20.65
N GLN A 2 20.06 -20.01 21.89
CA GLN A 2 19.60 -18.83 22.62
C GLN A 2 20.52 -17.61 22.37
N SER A 3 19.89 -16.45 22.50
CA SER A 3 20.41 -15.08 22.71
C SER A 3 21.27 -14.43 21.63
N GLN A 4 20.63 -13.57 20.82
CA GLN A 4 21.00 -12.14 20.71
C GLN A 4 19.73 -11.32 20.41
N THR A 5 18.96 -10.96 21.43
CA THR A 5 17.99 -9.85 21.35
C THR A 5 18.77 -8.54 21.45
N GLY A 6 19.48 -8.20 20.37
CA GLY A 6 20.18 -6.93 20.21
C GLY A 6 19.32 -5.94 19.42
N TRP A 7 19.46 -4.65 19.72
CA TRP A 7 18.99 -3.58 18.85
C TRP A 7 19.58 -3.77 17.44
N GLN A 8 18.74 -3.95 16.43
CA GLN A 8 19.19 -4.12 15.05
C GLN A 8 19.10 -2.79 14.31
N LEU A 9 20.22 -2.38 13.72
CA LEU A 9 20.28 -1.25 12.81
C LEU A 9 19.73 -1.69 11.46
N PHE A 10 18.94 -0.82 10.82
CA PHE A 10 18.42 -1.09 9.49
C PHE A 10 19.49 -0.82 8.44
N ASN A 11 19.83 -1.83 7.62
CA ASN A 11 20.79 -1.65 6.53
C ASN A 11 20.13 -0.89 5.37
N ILE A 12 20.64 0.31 5.04
CA ILE A 12 20.12 1.12 3.94
C ILE A 12 20.76 0.82 2.59
N ASP A 13 21.81 0.00 2.53
CA ASP A 13 22.56 -0.21 1.29
C ASP A 13 21.68 -0.80 0.17
N SER A 14 20.85 -1.80 0.50
CA SER A 14 19.94 -2.41 -0.48
C SER A 14 18.86 -1.44 -0.96
N LEU A 15 18.37 -0.54 -0.09
CA LEU A 15 17.44 0.50 -0.50
C LEU A 15 18.10 1.47 -1.49
N ILE A 16 19.35 1.83 -1.25
CA ILE A 16 20.07 2.78 -2.10
C ILE A 16 20.42 2.15 -3.45
N GLU A 17 20.71 0.86 -3.49
CA GLU A 17 20.93 0.12 -4.73
C GLU A 17 19.71 0.14 -5.67
N GLU A 18 18.49 0.33 -5.14
CA GLU A 18 17.28 0.49 -5.95
C GLU A 18 17.19 1.86 -6.65
N LEU A 19 17.91 2.87 -6.16
CA LEU A 19 18.01 4.18 -6.79
C LEU A 19 18.92 4.07 -8.02
N GLN A 20 18.38 3.57 -9.13
CA GLN A 20 19.06 3.55 -10.42
C GLN A 20 19.30 4.98 -10.92
N GLY A 21 20.54 5.32 -11.31
CA GLY A 21 20.86 6.61 -11.93
C GLY A 21 22.12 7.28 -11.40
N GLU A 22 22.14 8.62 -11.47
CA GLU A 22 23.21 9.43 -10.87
C GLU A 22 23.29 9.20 -9.35
N ALA A 23 24.50 9.23 -8.81
CA ALA A 23 24.72 9.04 -7.38
C ALA A 23 23.95 10.11 -6.58
N PRO A 24 22.92 9.75 -5.80
CA PRO A 24 22.10 10.72 -5.08
C PRO A 24 22.94 11.46 -4.03
N ASP A 25 22.62 12.73 -3.81
CA ASP A 25 23.23 13.51 -2.73
C ASP A 25 22.74 13.06 -1.34
N GLY A 26 23.41 13.51 -0.28
CA GLY A 26 23.11 13.05 1.07
C GLY A 26 21.74 13.46 1.58
N THR A 27 21.21 14.59 1.08
CA THR A 27 19.85 15.05 1.40
C THR A 27 18.80 14.15 0.76
N THR A 28 19.02 13.73 -0.48
CA THR A 28 18.15 12.82 -1.24
C THR A 28 18.15 11.43 -0.60
N LEU A 29 19.33 10.94 -0.17
CA LEU A 29 19.45 9.70 0.59
C LEU A 29 18.64 9.74 1.90
N ASP A 30 18.77 10.81 2.69
CA ASP A 30 18.00 10.96 3.93
C ASP A 30 16.49 11.10 3.65
N LEU A 31 16.11 11.84 2.61
CA LEU A 31 14.71 12.01 2.23
C LEU A 31 14.07 10.68 1.81
N TYR A 32 14.80 9.83 1.10
CA TYR A 32 14.32 8.51 0.71
C TYR A 32 14.03 7.64 1.95
N VAL A 33 14.97 7.57 2.90
CA VAL A 33 14.76 6.88 4.18
C VAL A 33 13.62 7.51 4.99
N ALA A 34 13.54 8.83 5.02
CA ALA A 34 12.49 9.59 5.69
C ALA A 34 11.09 9.26 5.12
N SER A 35 10.97 9.09 3.79
CA SER A 35 9.71 8.76 3.12
C SER A 35 9.16 7.38 3.51
N LEU A 36 10.05 6.46 3.88
CA LEU A 36 9.72 5.10 4.31
C LEU A 36 9.49 4.99 5.82
N ALA A 37 9.88 5.99 6.62
CA ALA A 37 9.91 5.92 8.08
C ALA A 37 8.54 5.64 8.75
N PHE A 38 7.44 5.95 8.07
CA PHE A 38 6.09 5.66 8.58
C PHE A 38 5.72 4.20 8.30
N LYS A 39 5.62 3.41 9.37
CA LYS A 39 5.18 2.00 9.41
C LYS A 39 5.99 0.97 8.63
N ASN A 40 6.77 1.33 7.59
CA ASN A 40 7.57 0.35 6.84
C ASN A 40 8.66 -0.33 7.69
N PHE A 41 9.03 0.26 8.82
CA PHE A 41 10.07 -0.26 9.71
C PHE A 41 9.57 -0.61 11.12
N ASP A 42 8.25 -0.81 11.29
CA ASP A 42 7.68 -1.16 12.61
C ASP A 42 8.11 -2.56 13.09
N PHE A 43 8.67 -3.37 12.20
CA PHE A 43 9.29 -4.65 12.55
C PHE A 43 10.62 -4.50 13.31
N VAL A 44 11.23 -3.30 13.32
CA VAL A 44 12.49 -3.02 14.01
C VAL A 44 12.22 -2.39 15.37
N MET A 45 12.78 -2.98 16.43
CA MET A 45 12.70 -2.41 17.77
C MET A 45 13.54 -1.13 17.87
N ARG A 46 12.94 -0.03 18.34
CA ARG A 46 13.60 1.29 18.43
C ARG A 46 13.99 1.63 19.86
N ARG A 47 15.21 2.15 20.08
CA ARG A 47 15.67 2.57 21.43
C ARG A 47 14.84 3.71 21.98
N LEU A 48 14.49 4.66 21.11
CA LEU A 48 13.50 5.70 21.35
C LEU A 48 12.44 5.60 20.24
N PRO A 49 11.12 5.71 20.53
CA PRO A 49 10.07 5.54 19.52
C PRO A 49 10.23 6.45 18.29
N PHE A 50 10.79 7.64 18.51
CA PHE A 50 11.00 8.71 17.53
C PHE A 50 12.42 8.75 16.95
N VAL A 51 13.25 7.72 17.18
CA VAL A 51 14.58 7.60 16.57
C VAL A 51 14.62 6.37 15.67
N PHE A 52 14.89 6.61 14.39
CA PHE A 52 15.17 5.59 13.40
C PHE A 52 16.68 5.37 13.29
N GLU A 53 17.12 4.13 13.39
CA GLU A 53 18.54 3.79 13.45
C GLU A 53 18.95 2.92 12.26
N SER A 54 19.82 3.48 11.43
CA SER A 54 20.28 2.90 10.19
C SER A 54 21.79 2.64 10.22
N VAL A 55 22.22 1.69 9.41
CA VAL A 55 23.61 1.40 9.11
C VAL A 55 23.81 1.38 7.60
N THR A 56 24.94 1.88 7.15
CA THR A 56 25.46 1.62 5.80
C THR A 56 26.78 0.88 5.95
N TYR A 57 27.11 0.01 5.01
CA TYR A 57 28.41 -0.61 4.85
C TYR A 57 29.14 -0.11 3.61
N ASN A 58 28.49 0.76 2.82
CA ASN A 58 29.06 1.40 1.65
C ASN A 58 29.81 2.69 2.05
N PRO A 59 31.15 2.75 1.88
CA PRO A 59 31.93 3.93 2.24
C PRO A 59 31.53 5.19 1.47
N ASN A 60 31.06 5.05 0.22
CA ASN A 60 30.66 6.19 -0.61
C ASN A 60 29.35 6.79 -0.09
N VAL A 61 28.35 5.94 0.21
CA VAL A 61 27.10 6.36 0.86
C VAL A 61 27.39 7.06 2.18
N TRP A 62 28.28 6.49 2.99
CA TRP A 62 28.68 7.11 4.25
C TRP A 62 29.27 8.51 4.06
N GLN A 63 30.22 8.68 3.13
CA GLN A 63 30.81 9.99 2.87
C GLN A 63 29.78 11.01 2.40
N THR A 64 28.87 10.60 1.50
CA THR A 64 27.77 11.44 1.03
C THR A 64 26.86 11.89 2.19
N LEU A 65 26.53 10.98 3.11
CA LEU A 65 25.75 11.31 4.31
C LEU A 65 26.54 12.22 5.27
N VAL A 66 27.85 12.01 5.45
CA VAL A 66 28.70 12.88 6.29
C VAL A 66 28.64 14.33 5.80
N GLN A 67 28.68 14.56 4.48
CA GLN A 67 28.64 15.92 3.94
C GLN A 67 27.28 16.61 4.18
N ALA A 68 26.18 15.86 4.16
CA ALA A 68 24.83 16.41 4.34
C ALA A 68 24.36 16.49 5.81
N ALA A 69 24.93 15.68 6.71
CA ALA A 69 24.43 15.53 8.08
C ALA A 69 24.51 16.84 8.89
N PRO A 70 23.37 17.32 9.44
CA PRO A 70 23.33 18.52 10.29
C PRO A 70 24.10 18.35 11.60
N LEU A 71 24.07 17.14 12.17
CA LEU A 71 24.70 16.82 13.44
C LEU A 71 25.55 15.55 13.29
N LYS A 72 26.73 15.57 13.90
CA LYS A 72 27.71 14.49 13.82
C LYS A 72 28.29 14.20 15.19
N PHE A 73 28.12 12.97 15.67
CA PHE A 73 28.56 12.55 16.99
C PHE A 73 29.55 11.41 16.91
N ARG A 74 30.63 11.52 17.68
CA ARG A 74 31.55 10.42 17.95
C ARG A 74 31.33 9.94 19.38
N ILE A 75 31.09 8.65 19.54
CA ILE A 75 30.94 8.01 20.84
C ILE A 75 32.31 7.47 21.27
N ARG A 76 32.82 7.92 22.43
CA ARG A 76 34.19 7.64 22.86
C ARG A 76 34.43 6.19 23.28
N ASP A 77 33.50 5.61 24.04
CA ASP A 77 33.64 4.25 24.59
C ASP A 77 33.51 3.16 23.52
N THR A 78 32.64 3.34 22.53
CA THR A 78 32.43 2.40 21.43
C THR A 78 33.22 2.74 20.17
N LEU A 79 33.80 3.94 20.10
CA LEU A 79 34.41 4.52 18.89
C LEU A 79 33.43 4.59 17.70
N GLU A 80 32.12 4.60 17.97
CA GLU A 80 31.10 4.71 16.94
C GLU A 80 30.94 6.14 16.44
N GLU A 81 30.65 6.24 15.15
CA GLU A 81 30.34 7.48 14.46
C GLU A 81 28.86 7.47 14.11
N VAL A 82 28.15 8.54 14.49
CA VAL A 82 26.70 8.67 14.31
C VAL A 82 26.39 9.99 13.65
N LEU A 83 25.76 9.92 12.48
CA LEU A 83 25.16 11.08 11.83
C LEU A 83 23.71 11.18 12.28
N VAL A 84 23.24 12.40 12.54
CA VAL A 84 21.85 12.64 12.97
C VAL A 84 21.21 13.67 12.05
N PHE A 85 20.12 13.27 11.42
CA PHE A 85 19.22 14.13 10.66
C PHE A 85 17.97 14.42 11.52
N VAL A 86 17.64 15.70 11.61
CA VAL A 86 16.55 16.20 12.44
C VAL A 86 15.18 15.94 11.80
N GLN A 87 14.11 16.01 12.58
CA GLN A 87 12.76 15.85 12.08
C GLN A 87 12.44 16.88 10.98
N THR A 88 11.65 16.48 10.00
CA THR A 88 11.21 17.32 8.87
C THR A 88 9.69 17.21 8.73
N GLU A 89 9.11 17.99 7.83
CA GLU A 89 7.69 17.83 7.47
C GLU A 89 7.39 16.44 6.90
N HIS A 90 8.35 15.81 6.23
CA HIS A 90 8.17 14.48 5.65
C HIS A 90 8.32 13.36 6.69
N CYS A 91 9.13 13.57 7.74
CA CYS A 91 9.41 12.55 8.75
C CYS A 91 9.55 13.14 10.16
N GLY A 92 8.60 12.75 11.01
CA GLY A 92 8.59 13.05 12.44
C GLY A 92 9.53 12.17 13.27
N CYS A 93 10.40 11.35 12.67
CA CYS A 93 11.45 10.64 13.39
C CYS A 93 12.80 11.34 13.18
N LEU A 94 13.64 11.38 14.21
CA LEU A 94 15.07 11.60 14.06
C LEU A 94 15.67 10.40 13.33
N ARG A 95 16.56 10.63 12.37
CA ARG A 95 17.17 9.56 11.58
C ARG A 95 18.66 9.53 11.88
N THR A 96 19.15 8.37 12.29
CA THR A 96 20.55 8.20 12.66
C THR A 96 21.20 7.21 11.73
N TYR A 97 22.42 7.52 11.30
CA TYR A 97 23.19 6.67 10.40
C TYR A 97 24.52 6.32 11.05
N ARG A 98 24.88 5.05 10.97
CA ARG A 98 26.12 4.51 11.51
C ARG A 98 26.92 3.85 10.40
N PHE A 99 28.23 3.88 10.54
CA PHE A 99 29.16 3.19 9.66
C PHE A 99 30.24 2.51 10.49
N LYS A 100 30.46 1.22 10.24
CA LYS A 100 31.45 0.45 10.97
C LYS A 100 32.82 0.60 10.30
N ARG A 101 33.61 1.58 10.72
CA ARG A 101 35.00 1.74 10.28
C ARG A 101 35.91 0.76 11.02
N GLN A 102 36.93 0.24 10.33
CA GLN A 102 38.00 -0.52 10.97
C GLN A 102 38.90 0.37 11.84
N ARG A 103 39.02 1.66 11.47
CA ARG A 103 39.76 2.69 12.20
C ARG A 103 38.82 3.87 12.45
N GLY A 104 38.72 4.32 13.69
CA GLY A 104 37.94 5.52 14.02
C GLY A 104 38.58 6.81 13.48
N LEU A 105 37.82 7.90 13.49
CA LEU A 105 38.27 9.22 13.01
C LEU A 105 39.60 9.69 13.63
N THR A 106 40.43 10.34 12.82
CA THR A 106 41.58 11.12 13.28
C THR A 106 41.13 12.44 13.92
N ALA A 107 42.02 13.09 14.68
CA ALA A 107 41.74 14.40 15.26
C ALA A 107 41.42 15.46 14.19
N ASP A 108 42.12 15.38 13.05
CA ASP A 108 41.91 16.30 11.92
C ASP A 108 40.53 16.06 11.27
N GLU A 109 40.10 14.82 11.12
CA GLU A 109 38.76 14.49 10.59
C GLU A 109 37.64 14.99 11.51
N ILE A 110 37.84 14.92 12.84
CA ILE A 110 36.89 15.44 13.84
C ILE A 110 36.70 16.94 13.64
N VAL A 111 37.81 17.69 13.61
CA VAL A 111 37.78 19.16 13.51
C VAL A 111 37.25 19.60 12.15
N ALA A 112 37.74 19.00 11.06
CA ALA A 112 37.38 19.39 9.70
C ALA A 112 35.88 19.22 9.40
N ASN A 113 35.22 18.24 10.01
CA ASN A 113 33.82 17.92 9.74
C ASN A 113 32.86 18.32 10.88
N GLY A 114 33.36 18.95 11.94
CA GLY A 114 32.54 19.44 13.05
C GLY A 114 31.94 18.35 13.94
N TRP A 115 32.69 17.27 14.21
CA TRP A 115 32.22 16.18 15.06
C TRP A 115 32.21 16.56 16.54
N VAL A 116 31.11 16.25 17.23
CA VAL A 116 30.97 16.39 18.68
C VAL A 116 31.29 15.06 19.35
N THR A 117 32.20 15.06 20.32
CA THR A 117 32.55 13.83 21.05
C THR A 117 31.70 13.66 22.31
N LEU A 118 31.00 12.54 22.42
CA LEU A 118 30.21 12.15 23.59
C LEU A 118 30.91 11.02 24.35
N PRO A 119 30.76 10.95 25.69
CA PRO A 119 31.44 9.94 26.50
C PRO A 119 30.89 8.53 26.26
N THR A 120 29.58 8.39 26.04
CA THR A 120 28.88 7.10 25.95
C THR A 120 27.74 7.14 24.96
N THR A 121 27.30 5.96 24.51
CA THR A 121 26.06 5.79 23.73
C THR A 121 24.84 6.33 24.48
N ARG A 122 24.78 6.21 25.81
CA ARG A 122 23.69 6.76 26.62
C ARG A 122 23.61 8.28 26.51
N ALA A 123 24.76 8.96 26.57
CA ALA A 123 24.81 10.42 26.44
C ALA A 123 24.26 10.90 25.08
N LEU A 124 24.39 10.11 24.02
CA LEU A 124 23.74 10.40 22.73
C LEU A 124 22.22 10.38 22.88
N TYR A 125 21.65 9.29 23.41
CA TYR A 125 20.19 9.19 23.54
C TYR A 125 19.61 10.20 24.53
N ASP A 126 20.33 10.53 25.60
CA ASP A 126 19.92 11.60 26.53
C ASP A 126 19.86 12.97 25.81
N GLN A 127 20.70 13.21 24.79
CA GLN A 127 20.63 14.43 23.97
C GLN A 127 19.51 14.40 22.93
N LEU A 128 19.22 13.24 22.34
CA LEU A 128 18.14 13.09 21.36
C LEU A 128 16.76 13.10 22.04
N ASP A 129 16.69 12.65 23.29
CA ASP A 129 15.47 12.54 24.07
C ASP A 129 15.01 13.89 24.63
N THR A 130 14.43 14.70 23.77
CA THR A 130 13.87 16.01 24.14
C THR A 130 12.35 16.00 24.11
N PRO A 131 11.68 16.81 24.97
CA PRO A 131 10.23 16.99 24.90
C PRO A 131 9.76 17.47 23.51
N ALA A 132 10.56 18.30 22.84
CA ALA A 132 10.25 18.79 21.51
C ALA A 132 10.26 17.66 20.47
N ALA A 133 11.30 16.81 20.48
CA ALA A 133 11.39 15.68 19.56
C ALA A 133 10.22 14.71 19.72
N ARG A 134 9.83 14.42 20.98
CA ARG A 134 8.64 13.62 21.30
C ARG A 134 7.37 14.25 20.74
N SER A 135 7.15 15.53 21.02
CA SER A 135 5.94 16.23 20.57
C SER A 135 5.81 16.27 19.05
N VAL A 136 6.90 16.50 18.32
CA VAL A 136 6.90 16.50 16.85
C VAL A 136 6.59 15.11 16.31
N HIS A 137 7.20 14.07 16.88
CA HIS A 137 6.92 12.69 16.50
C HIS A 137 5.46 12.33 16.72
N ASP A 138 4.91 12.61 17.91
CA ASP A 138 3.56 12.21 18.28
C ASP A 138 2.53 12.91 17.40
N ALA A 139 2.74 14.21 17.11
CA ALA A 139 1.90 14.97 16.19
C ALA A 139 1.98 14.42 14.75
N TRP A 140 3.18 14.17 14.25
CA TRP A 140 3.38 13.60 12.91
C TRP A 140 2.78 12.19 12.81
N HIS A 141 3.01 11.32 13.79
CA HIS A 141 2.52 9.95 13.80
C HIS A 141 0.99 9.92 13.86
N ALA A 142 0.37 10.75 14.70
CA ALA A 142 -1.09 10.91 14.76
C ALA A 142 -1.65 11.40 13.41
N TRP A 143 -1.05 12.44 12.83
CA TRP A 143 -1.45 12.99 11.54
C TRP A 143 -1.34 11.96 10.41
N ARG A 144 -0.21 11.25 10.31
CA ARG A 144 0.01 10.20 9.31
C ARG A 144 -0.94 9.03 9.51
N THR A 145 -1.20 8.63 10.75
CA THR A 145 -2.17 7.57 11.06
C THR A 145 -3.58 7.96 10.62
N GLN A 146 -4.02 9.18 10.90
CA GLN A 146 -5.33 9.66 10.50
C GLN A 146 -5.45 9.77 8.97
N THR A 147 -4.47 10.37 8.31
CA THR A 147 -4.49 10.62 6.86
C THR A 147 -4.32 9.37 6.01
N THR A 148 -3.78 8.29 6.57
CA THR A 148 -3.63 6.99 5.89
C THR A 148 -4.67 5.95 6.31
N LEU A 149 -5.60 6.28 7.22
CA LEU A 149 -6.58 5.33 7.76
C LEU A 149 -7.47 4.71 6.67
N GLU A 150 -8.12 5.55 5.86
CA GLU A 150 -9.02 5.09 4.80
C GLU A 150 -8.28 4.35 3.67
N PRO A 151 -7.14 4.85 3.14
CA PRO A 151 -6.36 4.12 2.14
C PRO A 151 -5.84 2.77 2.66
N THR A 152 -5.48 2.68 3.95
CA THR A 152 -5.04 1.44 4.58
C THR A 152 -6.20 0.45 4.69
N ALA A 153 -7.37 0.90 5.18
CA ALA A 153 -8.55 0.06 5.29
C ALA A 153 -9.02 -0.48 3.92
N LEU A 154 -8.94 0.35 2.87
CA LEU A 154 -9.19 -0.12 1.49
C LEU A 154 -8.16 -1.17 1.06
N ALA A 155 -6.87 -0.89 1.28
CA ALA A 155 -5.81 -1.82 0.90
C ALA A 155 -5.99 -3.17 1.60
N GLU A 156 -6.25 -3.18 2.91
CA GLU A 156 -6.52 -4.39 3.69
C GLU A 156 -7.76 -5.13 3.16
N GLY A 157 -8.86 -4.42 2.89
CA GLY A 157 -10.06 -5.01 2.31
C GLY A 157 -9.80 -5.63 0.93
N ARG A 158 -9.03 -4.97 0.06
CA ARG A 158 -8.65 -5.47 -1.27
C ARG A 158 -7.70 -6.66 -1.17
N LEU A 159 -6.71 -6.60 -0.29
CA LEU A 159 -5.80 -7.71 0.01
C LEU A 159 -6.57 -8.94 0.48
N GLN A 160 -7.63 -8.76 1.27
CA GLN A 160 -8.47 -9.86 1.75
C GLN A 160 -9.38 -10.42 0.66
N ASN A 161 -10.00 -9.58 -0.16
CA ASN A 161 -11.11 -10.00 -1.03
C ASN A 161 -10.75 -10.16 -2.52
N THR A 162 -9.61 -9.65 -2.98
CA THR A 162 -9.30 -9.59 -4.42
C THR A 162 -7.94 -10.23 -4.74
N SER A 163 -7.53 -10.21 -6.02
CA SER A 163 -6.20 -10.65 -6.46
C SER A 163 -5.06 -9.70 -6.07
N VAL A 164 -5.37 -8.58 -5.41
CA VAL A 164 -4.37 -7.65 -4.86
C VAL A 164 -3.52 -8.37 -3.82
N THR A 165 -2.19 -8.31 -3.98
CA THR A 165 -1.20 -8.86 -3.06
C THR A 165 -0.31 -7.78 -2.47
N HIS A 166 -0.22 -6.62 -3.12
CA HIS A 166 0.55 -5.47 -2.65
C HIS A 166 -0.24 -4.17 -2.83
N SER A 167 -0.01 -3.20 -1.94
CA SER A 167 -0.54 -1.84 -2.12
C SER A 167 0.55 -0.80 -1.93
N LEU A 168 0.58 0.17 -2.83
CA LEU A 168 1.39 1.37 -2.77
C LEU A 168 0.51 2.55 -2.43
N ILE A 169 0.66 3.07 -1.21
CA ILE A 169 -0.06 4.25 -0.72
C ILE A 169 0.91 5.43 -0.78
N PHE A 170 0.73 6.29 -1.77
CA PHE A 170 1.48 7.54 -1.84
C PHE A 170 0.95 8.53 -0.80
N SER A 171 1.82 9.39 -0.30
CA SER A 171 1.43 10.40 0.68
C SER A 171 2.13 11.72 0.43
N GLY A 172 1.34 12.77 0.18
CA GLY A 172 1.79 14.16 0.22
C GLY A 172 1.76 14.75 1.64
N VAL A 173 2.00 13.93 2.68
CA VAL A 173 1.94 14.35 4.10
C VAL A 173 0.56 14.95 4.47
N GLY A 174 -0.52 14.29 4.03
CA GLY A 174 -1.89 14.77 4.22
C GLY A 174 -2.35 15.80 3.16
N GLY A 175 -1.48 16.15 2.21
CA GLY A 175 -1.81 16.91 1.02
C GLY A 175 -1.87 16.06 -0.25
N CYS A 176 -2.22 16.74 -1.34
CA CYS A 176 -2.19 16.29 -2.71
C CYS A 176 -0.75 15.93 -3.10
N VAL A 177 -0.53 14.72 -3.62
CA VAL A 177 0.82 14.29 -4.03
C VAL A 177 1.40 15.15 -5.17
N ALA A 178 0.55 15.83 -5.94
CA ALA A 178 0.97 16.68 -7.06
C ALA A 178 1.36 18.12 -6.66
N CYS A 179 0.76 18.68 -5.60
CA CYS A 179 0.94 20.11 -5.28
C CYS A 179 0.88 20.48 -3.79
N ALA A 180 0.83 19.50 -2.89
CA ALA A 180 0.71 19.66 -1.44
C ALA A 180 -0.57 20.35 -0.91
N ALA A 181 -1.45 20.90 -1.78
CA ALA A 181 -2.75 21.42 -1.36
C ALA A 181 -3.60 20.32 -0.68
N PRO A 182 -4.57 20.65 0.20
CA PRO A 182 -5.37 19.64 0.90
C PRO A 182 -5.97 18.60 -0.04
N ALA A 183 -5.72 17.32 0.22
CA ALA A 183 -6.31 16.23 -0.53
C ALA A 183 -7.78 16.06 -0.14
N VAL A 184 -8.65 15.86 -1.12
CA VAL A 184 -10.10 15.69 -0.92
C VAL A 184 -10.56 14.26 -1.19
N ALA A 185 -9.78 13.50 -1.97
CA ALA A 185 -10.04 12.12 -2.34
C ALA A 185 -8.75 11.44 -2.83
N SER A 186 -8.81 10.16 -3.20
CA SER A 186 -7.70 9.43 -3.81
C SER A 186 -8.04 8.93 -5.21
N ALA A 187 -7.14 9.13 -6.16
CA ALA A 187 -7.16 8.41 -7.44
C ALA A 187 -6.50 7.05 -7.25
N ARG A 188 -7.12 6.00 -7.78
CA ARG A 188 -6.72 4.61 -7.51
C ARG A 188 -6.68 3.81 -8.80
N THR A 189 -5.71 2.91 -8.90
CA THR A 189 -5.62 1.94 -10.00
C THR A 189 -5.09 0.63 -9.48
N THR A 190 -5.41 -0.46 -10.17
CA THR A 190 -4.91 -1.78 -9.85
C THR A 190 -4.34 -2.40 -11.11
N LEU A 191 -3.10 -2.84 -11.02
CA LEU A 191 -2.38 -3.48 -12.11
C LEU A 191 -2.20 -4.95 -11.76
N GLY A 192 -2.47 -5.85 -12.70
CA GLY A 192 -2.26 -7.28 -12.51
C GLY A 192 -2.46 -8.02 -13.82
N THR A 193 -1.67 -9.06 -14.04
CA THR A 193 -1.75 -9.92 -15.23
C THR A 193 -2.42 -11.26 -14.96
N ASP A 194 -2.63 -11.61 -13.68
CA ASP A 194 -3.24 -12.87 -13.26
C ASP A 194 -4.12 -12.70 -12.00
N ALA A 195 -4.73 -13.80 -11.56
CA ALA A 195 -5.56 -13.85 -10.36
C ALA A 195 -4.74 -13.80 -9.04
N GLY A 196 -3.43 -13.56 -9.09
CA GLY A 196 -2.51 -13.71 -7.96
C GLY A 196 -1.28 -12.83 -8.03
N GLY A 197 -1.46 -11.52 -8.25
CA GLY A 197 -0.34 -10.60 -8.43
C GLY A 197 -0.71 -9.12 -8.51
N GLY A 198 -1.92 -8.75 -8.08
CA GLY A 198 -2.42 -7.39 -8.21
C GLY A 198 -1.66 -6.39 -7.34
N VAL A 199 -1.32 -5.23 -7.90
CA VAL A 199 -0.75 -4.09 -7.17
C VAL A 199 -1.75 -2.95 -7.18
N LEU A 200 -2.26 -2.58 -5.99
CA LEU A 200 -3.13 -1.43 -5.80
C LEU A 200 -2.31 -0.16 -5.56
N ILE A 201 -2.45 0.84 -6.41
CA ILE A 201 -1.80 2.14 -6.29
C ILE A 201 -2.83 3.19 -5.89
N GLN A 202 -2.51 3.98 -4.88
CA GLN A 202 -3.40 5.01 -4.33
C GLN A 202 -2.67 6.35 -4.24
N LEU A 203 -3.24 7.39 -4.87
CA LEU A 203 -2.70 8.74 -4.94
C LEU A 203 -3.68 9.74 -4.29
N PRO A 204 -3.35 10.34 -3.14
CA PRO A 204 -4.18 11.40 -2.56
C PRO A 204 -4.07 12.67 -3.40
N LEU A 205 -5.21 13.24 -3.82
CA LEU A 205 -5.28 14.40 -4.72
C LEU A 205 -6.24 15.48 -4.21
N CYS A 206 -5.94 16.73 -4.54
CA CYS A 206 -6.91 17.82 -4.43
C CYS A 206 -7.94 17.75 -5.58
N ALA A 207 -9.02 18.52 -5.49
CA ALA A 207 -10.10 18.47 -6.48
C ALA A 207 -9.62 18.72 -7.92
N VAL A 208 -8.72 19.69 -8.11
CA VAL A 208 -8.16 20.04 -9.43
C VAL A 208 -7.44 18.84 -10.05
N HIS A 209 -6.54 18.20 -9.30
CA HIS A 209 -5.78 17.06 -9.80
C HIS A 209 -6.61 15.79 -9.92
N MET A 210 -7.71 15.67 -9.16
CA MET A 210 -8.67 14.59 -9.37
C MET A 210 -9.35 14.69 -10.73
N GLU A 211 -9.75 15.89 -11.16
CA GLU A 211 -10.29 16.10 -12.51
C GLU A 211 -9.24 15.84 -13.59
N SER A 212 -7.99 16.28 -13.37
CA SER A 212 -6.89 15.95 -14.29
C SER A 212 -6.66 14.44 -14.41
N ALA A 213 -6.71 13.70 -13.30
CA ALA A 213 -6.57 12.25 -13.30
C ALA A 213 -7.71 11.54 -14.05
N ARG A 214 -8.95 12.05 -13.97
CA ARG A 214 -10.12 11.52 -14.71
C ARG A 214 -10.03 11.69 -16.21
N GLN A 215 -9.29 12.70 -16.68
CA GLN A 215 -9.07 12.94 -18.11
C GLN A 215 -8.01 12.00 -18.70
N GLN A 216 -7.26 11.28 -17.85
CA GLN A 216 -6.26 10.33 -18.28
C GLN A 216 -6.88 8.94 -18.50
N PRO A 217 -6.35 8.13 -19.45
CA PRO A 217 -6.84 6.78 -19.68
C PRO A 217 -6.69 5.85 -18.46
N SER A 218 -5.75 6.16 -17.56
CA SER A 218 -5.60 5.48 -16.27
C SER A 218 -4.88 6.38 -15.27
N VAL A 219 -5.00 6.05 -13.98
CA VAL A 219 -4.23 6.73 -12.92
C VAL A 219 -2.72 6.53 -13.11
N MET A 220 -2.28 5.46 -13.79
CA MET A 220 -0.87 5.28 -14.11
C MET A 220 -0.37 6.29 -15.15
N ARG A 221 -1.18 6.59 -16.18
CA ARG A 221 -0.86 7.66 -17.14
C ARG A 221 -0.81 9.03 -16.46
N PHE A 222 -1.71 9.25 -15.51
CA PHE A 222 -1.64 10.44 -14.67
C PHE A 222 -0.33 10.48 -13.85
N LEU A 223 0.06 9.37 -13.24
CA LEU A 223 1.31 9.27 -12.48
C LEU A 223 2.56 9.55 -13.35
N GLU A 224 2.63 8.99 -14.55
CA GLU A 224 3.69 9.29 -15.55
C GLU A 224 3.79 10.80 -15.81
N SER A 225 2.63 11.45 -16.02
CA SER A 225 2.57 12.89 -16.30
C SER A 225 3.03 13.75 -15.12
N LEU A 226 2.76 13.33 -13.89
CA LEU A 226 3.14 14.08 -12.68
C LEU A 226 4.65 14.10 -12.47
N PHE A 227 5.29 12.96 -12.67
CA PHE A 227 6.72 12.81 -12.38
C PHE A 227 7.61 12.94 -13.63
N SER A 228 7.03 13.25 -14.78
CA SER A 228 7.72 13.24 -16.08
C SER A 228 8.49 11.93 -16.29
N MET A 229 7.88 10.82 -15.83
CA MET A 229 8.45 9.48 -15.90
C MET A 229 7.84 8.73 -17.09
N SER A 230 8.67 7.95 -17.78
CA SER A 230 8.18 6.94 -18.72
C SER A 230 8.12 5.60 -18.01
N LEU A 231 6.93 5.14 -17.65
CA LEU A 231 6.73 3.79 -17.14
C LEU A 231 6.59 2.76 -18.28
N HIS A 232 6.73 3.21 -19.54
CA HIS A 232 6.63 2.39 -20.75
C HIS A 232 5.36 1.55 -20.79
N LEU A 233 4.26 2.12 -20.29
CA LEU A 233 2.97 1.44 -20.28
C LEU A 233 2.51 1.22 -21.72
N PRO A 234 1.88 0.06 -22.01
CA PRO A 234 1.20 -0.12 -23.28
C PRO A 234 0.11 0.94 -23.46
N ASP A 235 -0.31 1.17 -24.69
CA ASP A 235 -1.49 1.97 -24.94
C ASP A 235 -2.68 1.34 -24.21
N VAL A 236 -3.29 2.12 -23.33
CA VAL A 236 -4.43 1.69 -22.50
C VAL A 236 -5.60 2.59 -22.84
N GLU A 237 -6.77 1.96 -22.98
CA GLU A 237 -8.03 2.66 -23.20
C GLU A 237 -8.87 2.63 -21.93
N HIS A 238 -9.56 3.74 -21.66
CA HIS A 238 -10.52 3.80 -20.57
C HIS A 238 -11.87 3.25 -21.06
N ALA A 239 -12.32 2.15 -20.46
CA ALA A 239 -13.62 1.56 -20.74
C ALA A 239 -14.46 1.48 -19.44
N GLU A 240 -15.73 1.86 -19.54
CA GLU A 240 -16.66 1.78 -18.41
C GLU A 240 -17.14 0.34 -18.13
N ALA A 241 -17.01 -0.54 -19.12
CA ALA A 241 -17.48 -1.92 -19.08
C ALA A 241 -16.51 -2.85 -19.80
N ILE A 242 -16.60 -4.15 -19.49
CA ILE A 242 -15.90 -5.19 -20.25
C ILE A 242 -16.50 -5.23 -21.68
N PRO A 243 -15.68 -5.07 -22.73
CA PRO A 243 -16.14 -5.19 -24.11
C PRO A 243 -16.86 -6.52 -24.37
N ASP A 244 -17.93 -6.48 -25.17
CA ASP A 244 -18.79 -7.65 -25.44
C ASP A 244 -17.99 -8.83 -26.02
N GLU A 245 -17.02 -8.54 -26.89
CA GLU A 245 -16.13 -9.51 -27.51
C GLU A 245 -15.24 -10.25 -26.51
N LEU A 246 -14.98 -9.64 -25.34
CA LEU A 246 -14.18 -10.26 -24.28
C LEU A 246 -15.04 -11.12 -23.33
N ILE A 247 -16.36 -10.98 -23.34
CA ILE A 247 -17.25 -11.68 -22.42
C ILE A 247 -17.11 -13.21 -22.47
N PRO A 248 -17.04 -13.88 -23.64
CA PRO A 248 -16.82 -15.33 -23.69
C PRO A 248 -15.51 -15.75 -23.03
N HIS A 249 -14.44 -14.96 -23.22
CA HIS A 249 -13.13 -15.22 -22.63
C HIS A 249 -13.16 -15.04 -21.10
N ILE A 250 -13.77 -13.95 -20.62
CA ILE A 250 -13.98 -13.71 -19.20
C ILE A 250 -14.81 -14.84 -18.58
N HIS A 251 -15.90 -15.26 -19.23
CA HIS A 251 -16.74 -16.35 -18.73
C HIS A 251 -15.95 -17.65 -18.60
N ALA A 252 -15.12 -18.00 -19.59
CA ALA A 252 -14.26 -19.16 -19.54
C ALA A 252 -13.24 -19.10 -18.39
N LEU A 253 -12.49 -17.99 -18.29
CA LEU A 253 -11.45 -17.80 -17.27
C LEU A 253 -12.04 -17.80 -15.85
N VAL A 254 -13.21 -17.17 -15.66
CA VAL A 254 -13.87 -17.16 -14.36
C VAL A 254 -14.44 -18.54 -14.02
N ALA A 255 -15.01 -19.25 -14.99
CA ALA A 255 -15.51 -20.61 -14.77
C ALA A 255 -14.38 -21.57 -14.37
N GLU A 256 -13.26 -21.54 -15.09
CA GLU A 256 -12.04 -22.26 -14.73
C GLU A 256 -11.55 -21.83 -13.34
N GLY A 257 -11.49 -20.52 -13.10
CA GLY A 257 -11.10 -19.95 -11.82
C GLY A 257 -11.95 -20.47 -10.66
N LEU A 258 -13.24 -20.65 -10.83
CA LEU A 258 -14.14 -21.16 -9.79
C LEU A 258 -14.21 -22.70 -9.74
N ASN A 259 -13.38 -23.42 -10.50
CA ASN A 259 -13.47 -24.87 -10.68
C ASN A 259 -14.88 -25.31 -11.13
N GLY A 260 -15.52 -24.48 -11.95
CA GLY A 260 -16.83 -24.69 -12.53
C GLY A 260 -16.77 -25.04 -14.02
N GLN A 261 -17.92 -24.91 -14.67
CA GLN A 261 -18.06 -25.08 -16.11
C GLN A 261 -18.60 -23.80 -16.75
N VAL A 262 -18.31 -23.60 -18.04
CA VAL A 262 -18.91 -22.52 -18.82
C VAL A 262 -20.38 -22.86 -19.05
N GLY A 263 -21.27 -22.15 -18.36
CA GLY A 263 -22.72 -22.30 -18.52
C GLY A 263 -23.29 -21.35 -19.57
N LYS A 264 -24.54 -20.94 -19.35
CA LYS A 264 -25.23 -19.98 -20.22
C LYS A 264 -24.71 -18.56 -20.00
N ALA A 265 -24.40 -17.86 -21.09
CA ALA A 265 -24.24 -16.42 -21.14
C ALA A 265 -25.45 -15.78 -21.83
N GLU A 266 -26.04 -14.73 -21.24
CA GLU A 266 -27.20 -14.05 -21.80
C GLU A 266 -27.06 -12.54 -21.65
N LYS A 267 -27.07 -11.80 -22.76
CA LYS A 267 -27.10 -10.34 -22.72
C LYS A 267 -28.52 -9.86 -22.44
N ARG A 268 -28.69 -9.08 -21.37
CA ARG A 268 -29.96 -8.47 -20.96
C ARG A 268 -29.86 -6.96 -20.94
N ARG A 269 -30.95 -6.28 -20.58
CA ARG A 269 -31.01 -4.81 -20.47
C ARG A 269 -29.96 -4.23 -19.52
N ARG A 270 -29.59 -4.96 -18.46
CA ARG A 270 -28.59 -4.55 -17.46
C ARG A 270 -27.32 -5.40 -17.55
N GLY A 271 -26.79 -5.51 -18.77
CA GLY A 271 -25.54 -6.20 -19.04
C GLY A 271 -25.67 -7.72 -19.21
N TRP A 272 -24.53 -8.39 -19.09
CA TRP A 272 -24.38 -9.82 -19.28
C TRP A 272 -24.69 -10.60 -18.02
N HIS A 273 -25.42 -11.70 -18.19
CA HIS A 273 -25.68 -12.69 -17.16
C HIS A 273 -24.88 -13.94 -17.47
N LEU A 274 -23.83 -14.21 -16.70
CA LEU A 274 -22.95 -15.37 -16.87
C LEU A 274 -23.25 -16.39 -15.78
N ARG A 275 -23.78 -17.56 -16.18
CA ARG A 275 -24.02 -18.68 -15.27
C ARG A 275 -22.80 -19.59 -15.25
N ILE A 276 -22.31 -19.92 -14.07
CA ILE A 276 -21.18 -20.82 -13.87
C ILE A 276 -21.64 -21.98 -12.99
N PRO A 277 -22.03 -23.12 -13.58
CA PRO A 277 -22.34 -24.33 -12.84
C PRO A 277 -21.11 -24.85 -12.10
N LEU A 278 -21.33 -25.30 -10.87
CA LEU A 278 -20.34 -25.90 -9.99
C LEU A 278 -20.73 -27.35 -9.66
N THR A 279 -19.82 -28.07 -9.03
CA THR A 279 -20.09 -29.44 -8.58
C THR A 279 -21.21 -29.49 -7.54
N GLY A 280 -22.02 -30.55 -7.60
CA GLY A 280 -23.12 -30.78 -6.66
C GLY A 280 -24.35 -29.88 -6.85
N GLY A 281 -24.52 -29.23 -8.01
CA GLY A 281 -25.71 -28.43 -8.35
C GLY A 281 -25.66 -26.96 -7.92
N TRP A 282 -24.57 -26.55 -7.26
CA TRP A 282 -24.30 -25.14 -6.97
C TRP A 282 -24.02 -24.36 -8.26
N HIS A 283 -24.23 -23.05 -8.22
CA HIS A 283 -23.82 -22.20 -9.33
C HIS A 283 -23.65 -20.74 -8.91
N TRP A 284 -22.71 -20.08 -9.56
CA TRP A 284 -22.64 -18.62 -9.56
C TRP A 284 -23.46 -18.04 -10.72
N LEU A 285 -24.05 -16.88 -10.48
CA LEU A 285 -24.61 -15.99 -11.50
C LEU A 285 -23.94 -14.63 -11.38
N LEU A 286 -23.23 -14.23 -12.43
CA LEU A 286 -22.53 -12.96 -12.50
C LEU A 286 -23.33 -12.05 -13.43
N ARG A 287 -23.79 -10.91 -12.91
CA ARG A 287 -24.34 -9.80 -13.68
C ARG A 287 -23.24 -8.78 -13.90
N LEU A 288 -22.86 -8.55 -15.15
CA LEU A 288 -21.82 -7.60 -15.55
C LEU A 288 -22.41 -6.54 -16.47
N ASN A 289 -22.62 -5.31 -15.98
CA ASN A 289 -23.10 -4.19 -16.79
C ASN A 289 -21.99 -3.19 -17.06
N THR A 290 -21.55 -2.49 -16.01
CA THR A 290 -20.34 -1.66 -16.00
C THR A 290 -19.44 -2.15 -14.87
N LEU A 291 -18.19 -1.66 -14.81
CA LEU A 291 -17.32 -1.96 -13.67
C LEU A 291 -17.89 -1.44 -12.33
N MET A 292 -18.82 -0.49 -12.39
CA MET A 292 -19.52 0.08 -11.22
C MET A 292 -20.97 -0.40 -11.06
N ASP A 293 -21.48 -1.25 -11.95
CA ASP A 293 -22.81 -1.89 -11.87
C ASP A 293 -22.66 -3.39 -12.15
N TYR A 294 -22.47 -4.14 -11.07
CA TYR A 294 -22.31 -5.58 -11.12
C TYR A 294 -23.08 -6.26 -9.98
N ALA A 295 -23.27 -7.57 -10.09
CA ALA A 295 -23.71 -8.41 -8.97
C ALA A 295 -23.21 -9.84 -9.14
N TYR A 296 -22.69 -10.44 -8.07
CA TYR A 296 -22.28 -11.83 -7.99
C TYR A 296 -23.17 -12.56 -6.99
N MET A 297 -23.90 -13.56 -7.46
CA MET A 297 -24.88 -14.29 -6.66
C MET A 297 -24.56 -15.78 -6.65
N LEU A 298 -24.46 -16.36 -5.46
CA LEU A 298 -24.25 -17.81 -5.29
C LEU A 298 -25.56 -18.49 -4.94
N TYR A 299 -25.86 -19.58 -5.64
CA TYR A 299 -27.07 -20.36 -5.45
C TYR A 299 -26.75 -21.79 -5.04
N GLN A 300 -27.61 -22.30 -4.18
CA GLN A 300 -27.61 -23.69 -3.74
C GLN A 300 -28.38 -24.58 -4.72
N PRO A 301 -28.12 -25.89 -4.71
CA PRO A 301 -28.90 -26.85 -5.50
C PRO A 301 -30.38 -26.73 -5.16
N ASP A 302 -31.23 -26.68 -6.19
CA ASP A 302 -32.69 -26.64 -6.10
C ASP A 302 -33.28 -25.42 -5.34
N VAL A 303 -32.47 -24.40 -5.04
CA VAL A 303 -32.93 -23.17 -4.39
C VAL A 303 -32.94 -22.03 -5.41
N SER A 304 -34.10 -21.37 -5.57
CA SER A 304 -34.29 -20.26 -6.51
C SER A 304 -33.76 -18.92 -6.01
N LYS A 305 -33.50 -18.79 -4.71
CA LYS A 305 -32.93 -17.61 -4.08
C LYS A 305 -31.44 -17.79 -3.84
N GLU A 306 -30.70 -16.72 -4.07
CA GLU A 306 -29.28 -16.67 -3.76
C GLU A 306 -29.06 -16.79 -2.24
N VAL A 307 -27.97 -17.41 -1.88
CA VAL A 307 -27.56 -17.61 -0.47
C VAL A 307 -26.40 -16.72 -0.07
N TYR A 308 -25.85 -16.00 -1.04
CA TYR A 308 -24.87 -14.94 -0.91
C TYR A 308 -25.00 -14.02 -2.10
N ARG A 309 -24.76 -12.73 -1.88
CA ARG A 309 -24.75 -11.71 -2.93
C ARG A 309 -23.67 -10.67 -2.64
N ALA A 310 -22.87 -10.30 -3.63
CA ALA A 310 -22.02 -9.12 -3.57
C ALA A 310 -22.32 -8.24 -4.79
N ASP A 311 -22.49 -6.94 -4.60
CA ASP A 311 -22.88 -6.03 -5.66
C ASP A 311 -22.58 -4.57 -5.32
N SER A 312 -22.87 -3.69 -6.28
CA SER A 312 -22.68 -2.25 -6.21
C SER A 312 -24.01 -1.46 -6.19
N ALA A 313 -25.10 -2.06 -5.70
CA ALA A 313 -26.37 -1.37 -5.59
C ALA A 313 -26.26 -0.19 -4.58
N PRO A 314 -26.88 0.97 -4.88
CA PRO A 314 -26.76 2.14 -4.05
C PRO A 314 -27.77 2.16 -2.88
N ASP A 315 -27.90 1.04 -2.14
CA ASP A 315 -28.93 0.82 -1.11
C ASP A 315 -28.41 0.77 0.34
N HIS A 316 -27.08 0.83 0.56
CA HIS A 316 -26.45 0.92 1.89
C HIS A 316 -25.47 2.11 2.02
N PRO A 317 -25.96 3.37 1.92
CA PRO A 317 -25.11 4.56 1.93
C PRO A 317 -24.37 4.82 3.24
N ASP A 318 -24.72 4.10 4.31
CA ASP A 318 -24.09 4.15 5.63
C ASP A 318 -22.81 3.31 5.72
N LEU A 319 -22.57 2.39 4.78
CA LEU A 319 -21.36 1.58 4.77
C LEU A 319 -20.13 2.39 4.33
N PRO A 320 -18.96 2.15 4.96
CA PRO A 320 -17.71 2.68 4.42
C PRO A 320 -17.45 2.04 3.05
N PHE A 321 -16.83 2.80 2.14
CA PHE A 321 -16.55 2.36 0.75
C PHE A 321 -17.79 2.01 -0.09
N PHE A 322 -18.93 2.65 0.19
CA PHE A 322 -20.11 2.63 -0.68
C PHE A 322 -19.75 2.91 -2.16
N PRO A 323 -20.36 2.22 -3.14
CA PRO A 323 -21.52 1.33 -3.01
C PRO A 323 -21.20 -0.17 -2.89
N ASP A 324 -19.93 -0.56 -2.96
CA ASP A 324 -19.54 -1.98 -3.06
C ASP A 324 -19.74 -2.73 -1.75
N HIS A 325 -20.70 -3.65 -1.71
CA HIS A 325 -21.06 -4.38 -0.49
C HIS A 325 -21.42 -5.84 -0.77
N GLU A 326 -21.48 -6.63 0.30
CA GLU A 326 -21.89 -8.03 0.28
C GLU A 326 -22.93 -8.34 1.36
N HIS A 327 -23.80 -9.28 1.03
CA HIS A 327 -24.82 -9.87 1.86
C HIS A 327 -24.46 -11.32 2.14
N SER A 328 -24.18 -11.64 3.40
CA SER A 328 -23.80 -13.01 3.80
C SER A 328 -24.99 -13.97 3.82
N ARG A 329 -26.21 -13.46 3.99
CA ARG A 329 -27.46 -14.24 4.09
C ARG A 329 -28.64 -13.44 3.52
N PRO A 330 -28.62 -13.11 2.23
CA PRO A 330 -29.70 -12.35 1.60
C PRO A 330 -31.05 -13.00 1.87
N HIS A 331 -32.09 -12.17 1.99
CA HIS A 331 -33.47 -12.56 2.29
C HIS A 331 -33.72 -13.14 3.70
N LYS A 332 -32.76 -13.04 4.64
CA LYS A 332 -32.92 -13.51 6.03
C LYS A 332 -32.91 -12.35 7.03
N LYS A 333 -33.59 -12.54 8.17
CA LYS A 333 -33.68 -11.52 9.24
C LYS A 333 -32.33 -11.15 9.88
N ASN A 334 -31.37 -12.07 9.86
CA ASN A 334 -30.02 -11.88 10.41
C ASN A 334 -29.01 -11.81 9.26
N ASP A 335 -29.35 -11.09 8.19
CA ASP A 335 -28.39 -10.77 7.15
C ASP A 335 -27.34 -9.81 7.71
N THR A 336 -26.13 -9.91 7.18
CA THR A 336 -25.02 -9.05 7.56
C THR A 336 -24.50 -8.43 6.28
N THR A 337 -24.64 -7.10 6.21
CA THR A 337 -24.13 -6.30 5.11
C THR A 337 -22.78 -5.71 5.51
N THR A 338 -21.77 -5.90 4.66
CA THR A 338 -20.43 -5.35 4.86
C THR A 338 -19.85 -4.87 3.54
N PRO A 339 -18.86 -3.95 3.55
CA PRO A 339 -18.15 -3.58 2.34
C PRO A 339 -17.51 -4.82 1.71
N SER A 340 -17.68 -5.00 0.40
CA SER A 340 -17.14 -6.18 -0.30
C SER A 340 -15.72 -5.95 -0.78
N PHE A 341 -15.34 -4.69 -1.01
CA PHE A 341 -14.08 -4.29 -1.61
C PHE A 341 -13.83 -4.98 -2.96
N LEU A 342 -14.87 -5.28 -3.73
CA LEU A 342 -14.76 -5.91 -5.05
C LEU A 342 -14.68 -4.87 -6.18
N TYR A 343 -14.13 -5.26 -7.33
CA TYR A 343 -13.90 -4.36 -8.48
C TYR A 343 -15.04 -4.37 -9.48
N GLY A 344 -15.94 -5.36 -9.41
CA GLY A 344 -16.90 -5.62 -10.49
C GLY A 344 -16.26 -6.27 -11.73
N ASN A 345 -14.94 -6.44 -11.72
CA ASN A 345 -14.21 -7.27 -12.66
C ASN A 345 -13.97 -8.64 -12.03
N PRO A 346 -14.64 -9.70 -12.53
CA PRO A 346 -14.66 -10.98 -11.85
C PRO A 346 -13.28 -11.66 -11.81
N LEU A 347 -12.33 -11.29 -12.69
CA LEU A 347 -10.96 -11.82 -12.64
C LEU A 347 -10.18 -11.33 -11.41
N PHE A 348 -10.40 -10.08 -10.99
CA PHE A 348 -9.81 -9.54 -9.76
C PHE A 348 -10.54 -10.05 -8.52
N ASP A 349 -11.81 -10.42 -8.64
CA ASP A 349 -12.68 -10.75 -7.51
C ASP A 349 -12.75 -12.27 -7.21
N LEU A 350 -12.08 -13.11 -8.02
CA LEU A 350 -12.07 -14.58 -7.88
C LEU A 350 -11.72 -15.07 -6.47
N LYS A 351 -10.79 -14.39 -5.78
CA LYS A 351 -10.38 -14.76 -4.42
C LYS A 351 -11.59 -14.83 -3.49
N ARG A 352 -12.37 -13.75 -3.38
CA ARG A 352 -13.55 -13.71 -2.52
C ARG A 352 -14.60 -14.73 -2.92
N LEU A 353 -14.87 -14.86 -4.21
CA LEU A 353 -15.88 -15.80 -4.72
C LEU A 353 -15.55 -17.25 -4.30
N ARG A 354 -14.29 -17.66 -4.44
CA ARG A 354 -13.82 -18.99 -3.99
C ARG A 354 -13.97 -19.18 -2.48
N GLU A 355 -13.52 -18.20 -1.69
CA GLU A 355 -13.55 -18.27 -0.23
C GLU A 355 -14.99 -18.41 0.30
N VAL A 356 -15.91 -17.60 -0.24
CA VAL A 356 -17.33 -17.64 0.15
C VAL A 356 -17.97 -18.96 -0.24
N GLU A 357 -17.73 -19.44 -1.46
CA GLU A 357 -18.22 -20.72 -1.93
C GLU A 357 -17.74 -21.85 -1.00
N GLN A 358 -16.42 -21.93 -0.75
CA GLN A 358 -15.83 -22.96 0.10
C GLN A 358 -16.41 -22.91 1.52
N LYS A 359 -16.53 -21.72 2.11
CA LYS A 359 -17.10 -21.52 3.44
C LYS A 359 -18.55 -22.00 3.52
N LEU A 360 -19.38 -21.67 2.54
CA LEU A 360 -20.80 -22.04 2.53
C LEU A 360 -21.04 -23.51 2.19
N ARG A 361 -20.16 -24.13 1.41
CA ARG A 361 -20.19 -25.56 1.12
C ARG A 361 -19.72 -26.39 2.31
N ASN A 362 -18.67 -25.95 3.01
CA ASN A 362 -18.12 -26.66 4.18
C ASN A 362 -18.93 -26.44 5.46
N GLY A 363 -19.57 -25.27 5.63
CA GLY A 363 -20.44 -24.98 6.77
C GLY A 363 -21.79 -25.72 6.74
N LYS A 364 -21.99 -26.63 5.80
CA LYS A 364 -23.15 -27.53 5.68
C LYS A 364 -22.80 -29.01 5.93
N GLY A 365 -21.60 -29.29 6.43
CA GLY A 365 -21.17 -30.60 6.93
C GLY A 365 -21.66 -30.89 8.33
#